data_AF-A0A2K5ZWC3-F1
#
_entry.id   AF-A0A2K5ZWC3-F1
#
_cell.length_a   1.000
_cell.length_b   1.000
_cell.length_c   1.000
_cell.angle_alpha   90.00
_cell.angle_beta   90.00
_cell.angle_gamma   90.00
#
_symmetry.space_group_name_H-M   'P 1'
#
loop_
_entity.id
_entity.type
_entity.pdbx_description
1 polymer ?
#
loop_
_entity_poly.entity_id
_entity_poly.type
_entity_poly.pdbx_seq_one_letter_code
_entity_poly.pdbx_strand_id
1 'polypeptide(L)'
;MIKTVATMRKPRCSLPDVLGVAGLVRRRRRYALSGSVWKKRTLTWRVRSFPQSSQLSQETVRVLMNYALMAWGMESDLTFHEVDSSQGQEPDILIDFARAFHQDSYPFDGLGGTLAHAFFPGEHPISGDTHFDDEETWTFGSTGKISFLMRDPLAAGGSPVDEELGFSQRLT
;
A
#
# COMPACT_ATOMS: atom_id res chain seq x y z
N MET A 1 20.21 -3.15 22.91
CA MET A 1 19.96 -1.92 22.13
C MET A 1 20.18 -2.07 20.61
N ILE A 2 21.09 -2.93 20.13
CA ILE A 2 21.42 -3.01 18.68
C ILE A 2 20.22 -3.51 17.82
N LYS A 3 19.41 -4.43 18.34
CA LYS A 3 18.24 -4.99 17.61
C LYS A 3 17.17 -3.93 17.31
N THR A 4 16.87 -3.03 18.25
CA THR A 4 15.84 -1.99 18.06
C THR A 4 16.24 -1.00 16.97
N VAL A 5 17.50 -0.54 16.98
CA VAL A 5 18.03 0.37 15.95
C VAL A 5 18.06 -0.30 14.58
N ALA A 6 18.41 -1.58 14.52
CA ALA A 6 18.36 -2.34 13.27
C ALA A 6 16.94 -2.44 12.70
N THR A 7 15.92 -2.63 13.54
CA THR A 7 14.51 -2.65 13.09
C THR A 7 14.03 -1.28 12.63
N MET A 8 14.36 -0.20 13.35
CA MET A 8 13.93 1.17 12.99
C MET A 8 14.51 1.67 11.66
N ARG A 9 15.60 1.07 11.19
CA ARG A 9 16.26 1.39 9.91
C ARG A 9 15.74 0.58 8.72
N LYS A 10 14.79 -0.33 8.93
CA LYS A 10 14.19 -1.08 7.83
C LYS A 10 13.20 -0.18 7.06
N PRO A 11 13.10 -0.34 5.74
CA PRO A 11 12.06 0.32 4.95
C PRO A 11 10.66 -0.04 5.49
N ARG A 12 9.73 0.92 5.48
CA ARG A 12 8.41 0.75 6.09
C ARG A 12 7.36 1.66 5.47
N CYS A 13 6.12 1.54 5.94
CA CYS A 13 5.07 2.51 5.67
C CYS A 13 5.31 3.80 6.44
N SER A 14 5.01 4.96 5.85
CA SER A 14 5.20 6.27 6.53
C SER A 14 4.10 6.60 7.52
N LEU A 15 2.93 5.97 7.42
CA LEU A 15 1.81 6.34 8.29
C LEU A 15 2.01 5.80 9.72
N PRO A 16 1.60 6.56 10.75
CA PRO A 16 1.81 6.15 12.13
C PRO A 16 1.15 4.81 12.46
N ASP A 17 1.88 3.95 13.18
CA ASP A 17 1.37 2.68 13.69
C ASP A 17 0.25 2.86 14.74
N VAL A 18 0.20 4.01 15.40
CA VAL A 18 -0.76 4.34 16.45
C VAL A 18 -1.55 5.59 16.08
N LEU A 19 -2.87 5.44 15.92
CA LEU A 19 -3.78 6.55 15.65
C LEU A 19 -4.47 7.01 16.94
N GLY A 20 -4.11 8.21 17.42
CA GLY A 20 -4.79 8.91 18.52
C GLY A 20 -4.60 8.33 19.93
N VAL A 21 -5.27 8.96 20.91
CA VAL A 21 -5.15 8.66 22.36
C VAL A 21 -5.64 7.26 22.74
N ALA A 22 -6.51 6.66 21.91
CA ALA A 22 -7.04 5.31 22.13
C ALA A 22 -5.97 4.20 22.04
N GLY A 23 -4.86 4.45 21.34
CA GLY A 23 -3.73 3.52 21.26
C GLY A 23 -2.86 3.46 22.51
N LEU A 24 -2.93 4.47 23.39
CA LEU A 24 -2.13 4.54 24.62
C LEU A 24 -2.72 3.72 25.78
N VAL A 25 -4.02 3.36 25.72
CA VAL A 25 -4.75 2.79 26.87
C VAL A 25 -5.01 1.27 26.76
N ARG A 26 -4.82 0.65 25.59
CA ARG A 26 -5.00 -0.81 25.45
C ARG A 26 -4.01 -1.44 24.49
N ARG A 27 -3.05 -2.18 25.04
CA ARG A 27 -2.31 -3.21 24.30
C ARG A 27 -3.29 -4.33 23.92
N ARG A 28 -3.87 -4.31 22.71
CA ARG A 28 -4.51 -5.53 22.17
C ARG A 28 -4.73 -5.68 20.66
N ARG A 29 -4.39 -4.74 19.77
CA ARG A 29 -4.57 -4.99 18.32
C ARG A 29 -3.41 -4.41 17.51
N ARG A 30 -2.84 -5.22 16.62
CA ARG A 30 -1.78 -4.86 15.65
C ARG A 30 -2.34 -4.06 14.46
N TYR A 31 -3.56 -3.54 14.58
CA TYR A 31 -4.26 -2.87 13.50
C TYR A 31 -5.10 -1.69 13.96
N ALA A 32 -5.13 -0.66 13.11
CA ALA A 32 -5.88 0.56 13.33
C ALA A 32 -7.36 0.37 12.97
N LEU A 33 -8.22 0.32 13.98
CA LEU A 33 -9.68 0.37 13.80
C LEU A 33 -10.10 1.83 13.64
N SER A 34 -9.86 2.40 12.46
CA SER A 34 -10.39 3.72 12.10
C SER A 34 -11.94 3.71 12.09
N GLY A 35 -12.57 2.54 11.98
CA GLY A 35 -14.03 2.40 11.88
C GLY A 35 -14.58 2.82 10.51
N SER A 36 -13.72 3.38 9.66
CA SER A 36 -13.95 3.62 8.25
C SER A 36 -13.90 2.32 7.47
N VAL A 37 -14.97 2.00 6.76
CA VAL A 37 -15.09 0.81 5.91
C VAL A 37 -15.74 1.21 4.58
N TRP A 38 -15.44 0.46 3.52
CA TRP A 38 -16.14 0.63 2.25
C TRP A 38 -17.64 0.35 2.41
N LYS A 39 -18.48 1.32 1.99
CA LYS A 39 -19.95 1.16 1.99
C LYS A 39 -20.45 0.27 0.84
N LYS A 40 -19.57 -0.03 -0.13
CA LYS A 40 -19.84 -0.90 -1.28
C LYS A 40 -18.80 -2.00 -1.36
N ARG A 41 -19.19 -3.11 -1.99
CA ARG A 41 -18.33 -4.30 -2.12
C ARG A 41 -17.54 -4.34 -3.41
N THR A 42 -18.00 -3.60 -4.42
CA THR A 42 -17.36 -3.52 -5.72
C THR A 42 -16.64 -2.18 -5.83
N LEU A 43 -15.32 -2.24 -5.83
CA LEU A 43 -14.43 -1.09 -5.85
C LEU A 43 -13.79 -0.96 -7.24
N THR A 44 -13.69 0.27 -7.72
CA THR A 44 -12.95 0.60 -8.93
C THR A 44 -11.56 1.09 -8.58
N TRP A 45 -10.58 0.72 -9.40
CA TRP A 45 -9.20 1.15 -9.20
C TRP A 45 -8.55 1.54 -10.52
N ARG A 46 -7.50 2.36 -10.45
CA ARG A 46 -6.71 2.77 -11.61
C ARG A 46 -5.30 3.15 -11.20
N VAL A 47 -4.33 2.87 -12.07
CA VAL A 47 -2.97 3.41 -11.96
C VAL A 47 -2.90 4.78 -12.63
N ARG A 48 -2.66 5.84 -11.85
CA ARG A 48 -2.51 7.22 -12.34
C ARG A 48 -1.15 7.45 -12.99
N SER A 49 -0.09 7.00 -12.33
CA SER A 49 1.30 7.15 -12.79
C SER A 49 2.08 5.86 -12.59
N PHE A 50 3.24 5.76 -13.22
CA PHE A 50 4.05 4.54 -13.25
C PHE A 50 5.48 4.86 -12.78
N PRO A 51 6.18 3.88 -12.18
CA PRO A 51 7.49 4.13 -11.62
C PRO A 51 8.49 4.53 -12.72
N GLN A 52 8.99 5.76 -12.65
CA GLN A 52 9.94 6.32 -13.62
C GLN A 52 11.39 5.95 -13.27
N SER A 53 11.68 5.68 -11.99
CA SER A 53 13.02 5.26 -11.55
C SER A 53 13.28 3.76 -11.76
N SER A 54 12.32 3.02 -12.33
CA SER A 54 12.34 1.56 -12.42
C SER A 54 12.19 1.09 -13.87
N GLN A 55 12.72 -0.11 -14.16
CA GLN A 55 12.61 -0.73 -15.49
C GLN A 55 11.33 -1.56 -15.66
N LEU A 56 10.27 -1.23 -14.92
CA LEU A 56 8.99 -1.95 -14.99
C LEU A 56 8.13 -1.38 -16.10
N SER A 57 7.59 -2.26 -16.95
CA SER A 57 6.59 -1.84 -17.93
C SER A 57 5.27 -1.49 -17.21
N GLN A 58 4.50 -0.58 -17.81
CA GLN A 58 3.18 -0.22 -17.28
C GLN A 58 2.26 -1.44 -17.16
N GLU A 59 2.36 -2.36 -18.12
CA GLU A 59 1.60 -3.61 -18.11
C GLU A 59 1.98 -4.49 -16.92
N THR A 60 3.28 -4.65 -16.64
CA THR A 60 3.74 -5.40 -15.46
C THR A 60 3.19 -4.78 -14.18
N VAL A 61 3.20 -3.45 -14.05
CA VAL A 61 2.64 -2.77 -12.88
C VAL A 61 1.14 -3.04 -12.75
N ARG A 62 0.35 -2.87 -13.82
CA ARG A 62 -1.10 -3.16 -13.80
C ARG A 62 -1.38 -4.60 -13.39
N VAL A 63 -0.66 -5.56 -13.98
CA VAL A 63 -0.79 -6.99 -13.65
C VAL A 63 -0.50 -7.24 -12.18
N LEU A 64 0.57 -6.66 -11.63
CA LEU A 64 0.92 -6.83 -10.22
C LEU A 64 -0.11 -6.20 -9.28
N MET A 65 -0.62 -5.01 -9.60
CA MET A 65 -1.67 -4.36 -8.82
C MET A 65 -2.96 -5.16 -8.87
N ASN A 66 -3.33 -5.69 -10.04
CA ASN A 66 -4.48 -6.57 -10.18
C ASN A 66 -4.33 -7.84 -9.32
N TYR A 67 -3.18 -8.52 -9.38
CA TYR A 67 -2.93 -9.70 -8.53
C TYR A 67 -3.03 -9.37 -7.04
N ALA A 68 -2.46 -8.24 -6.62
CA ALA A 68 -2.53 -7.79 -5.24
C ALA A 68 -3.99 -7.52 -4.80
N LEU A 69 -4.75 -6.77 -5.58
CA LEU A 69 -6.14 -6.46 -5.24
C LEU A 69 -7.03 -7.71 -5.30
N MET A 70 -6.79 -8.64 -6.22
CA MET A 70 -7.50 -9.91 -6.26
C MET A 70 -7.26 -10.74 -5.00
N ALA A 71 -6.01 -10.86 -4.54
CA ALA A 71 -5.71 -11.59 -3.31
C ALA A 71 -6.32 -10.93 -2.07
N TRP A 72 -6.39 -9.59 -2.01
CA TRP A 72 -7.20 -8.91 -0.98
C TRP A 72 -8.69 -9.20 -1.10
N GLY A 73 -9.24 -9.21 -2.31
CA GLY A 73 -10.67 -9.44 -2.54
C GLY A 73 -11.13 -10.81 -2.04
N MET A 74 -10.30 -11.83 -2.19
CA MET A 74 -10.58 -13.18 -1.69
C MET A 74 -10.74 -13.26 -0.16
N GLU A 75 -9.97 -12.46 0.59
CA GLU A 75 -9.98 -12.47 2.05
C GLU A 75 -10.97 -11.46 2.67
N SER A 76 -11.28 -10.39 1.93
CA SER A 76 -12.11 -9.27 2.41
C SER A 76 -13.53 -9.26 1.86
N ASP A 77 -13.86 -10.21 0.98
CA ASP A 77 -15.20 -10.33 0.41
C ASP A 77 -15.56 -9.13 -0.51
N LEU A 78 -14.54 -8.36 -0.94
CA LEU A 78 -14.57 -7.23 -1.88
C LEU A 78 -14.21 -7.69 -3.30
N THR A 79 -14.73 -7.00 -4.31
CA THR A 79 -14.35 -7.18 -5.71
C THR A 79 -13.72 -5.90 -6.25
N PHE A 80 -12.68 -6.05 -7.05
CA PHE A 80 -11.92 -4.93 -7.61
C PHE A 80 -11.98 -4.96 -9.14
N HIS A 81 -12.28 -3.82 -9.75
CA HIS A 81 -12.32 -3.66 -11.21
C HIS A 81 -11.46 -2.49 -11.66
N GLU A 82 -10.54 -2.74 -12.58
CA GLU A 82 -9.75 -1.67 -13.19
C GLU A 82 -10.65 -0.83 -14.10
N VAL A 83 -10.50 0.50 -14.04
CA VAL A 83 -11.22 1.45 -14.91
C VAL A 83 -10.24 2.31 -15.69
N ASP A 84 -10.63 2.65 -16.93
CA ASP A 84 -9.85 3.55 -17.78
C ASP A 84 -10.18 5.03 -17.47
N SER A 85 -9.15 5.85 -17.54
CA SER A 85 -9.23 7.32 -17.56
C SER A 85 -10.25 7.88 -18.54
N SER A 86 -10.51 7.19 -19.66
CA SER A 86 -11.46 7.62 -20.70
C SER A 86 -12.91 7.69 -20.21
N GLN A 87 -13.24 7.05 -19.09
CA GLN A 87 -14.60 7.06 -18.53
C GLN A 87 -14.93 8.32 -17.71
N GLY A 88 -13.95 9.21 -17.47
CA GLY A 88 -14.15 10.51 -16.80
C GLY A 88 -14.59 10.43 -15.33
N GLN A 89 -14.78 9.22 -14.78
CA GLN A 89 -15.11 8.97 -13.40
C GLN A 89 -13.84 8.67 -12.59
N GLU A 90 -13.71 9.32 -11.43
CA GLU A 90 -12.61 9.01 -10.50
C GLU A 90 -12.85 7.62 -9.86
N PRO A 91 -11.85 6.73 -9.82
CA PRO A 91 -11.96 5.43 -9.17
C PRO A 91 -12.07 5.57 -7.64
N ASP A 92 -12.46 4.49 -6.96
CA ASP A 92 -12.40 4.44 -5.50
C ASP A 92 -10.97 4.38 -4.96
N ILE A 93 -10.06 3.76 -5.71
CA ILE A 93 -8.67 3.59 -5.33
C ILE A 93 -7.80 4.09 -6.48
N LEU A 94 -7.12 5.21 -6.26
CA LEU A 94 -6.09 5.68 -7.17
C LEU A 94 -4.71 5.21 -6.71
N ILE A 95 -3.97 4.60 -7.62
CA ILE A 95 -2.58 4.16 -7.37
C ILE A 95 -1.65 5.14 -8.06
N ASP A 96 -0.75 5.76 -7.29
CA ASP A 96 0.20 6.75 -7.78
C ASP A 96 1.64 6.45 -7.36
N PHE A 97 2.59 6.82 -8.22
CA PHE A 97 4.02 6.82 -7.96
C PHE A 97 4.47 8.28 -7.88
N ALA A 98 4.83 8.73 -6.68
CA ALA A 98 5.13 10.12 -6.40
C ALA A 98 6.48 10.28 -5.69
N ARG A 99 7.03 11.49 -5.70
CA ARG A 99 8.33 11.81 -5.08
C ARG A 99 8.18 12.91 -4.07
N ALA A 100 8.97 12.84 -3.00
CA ALA A 100 9.06 13.88 -1.98
C ALA A 100 7.66 14.42 -1.59
N PHE A 101 7.47 15.74 -1.65
CA PHE A 101 6.17 16.35 -1.39
C PHE A 101 5.20 16.18 -2.57
N HIS A 102 4.07 15.51 -2.31
CA HIS A 102 3.07 15.15 -3.33
C HIS A 102 1.62 15.46 -2.90
N GLN A 103 1.43 16.58 -2.19
CA GLN A 103 0.12 17.23 -1.94
C GLN A 103 -0.83 16.54 -0.94
N ASP A 104 -0.34 15.64 -0.09
CA ASP A 104 -1.16 14.93 0.90
C ASP A 104 -0.65 15.05 2.35
N SER A 105 0.31 15.95 2.60
CA SER A 105 0.96 16.17 3.90
C SER A 105 1.87 15.03 4.40
N TYR A 106 2.04 13.96 3.63
CA TYR A 106 2.90 12.82 3.97
C TYR A 106 4.04 12.66 2.94
N PRO A 107 5.00 13.60 2.89
CA PRO A 107 6.06 13.55 1.89
C PRO A 107 6.91 12.27 2.01
N PHE A 108 7.37 11.75 0.87
CA PHE A 108 8.38 10.71 0.83
C PHE A 108 9.76 11.25 1.22
N ASP A 109 10.61 10.37 1.76
CA ASP A 109 11.95 10.66 2.26
C ASP A 109 13.08 10.15 1.34
N GLY A 110 12.71 9.58 0.19
CA GLY A 110 13.62 9.06 -0.81
C GLY A 110 14.15 7.67 -0.46
N LEU A 111 15.23 7.28 -1.14
CA LEU A 111 15.79 5.92 -1.12
C LEU A 111 16.00 5.32 0.28
N GLY A 112 15.43 4.12 0.47
CA GLY A 112 15.65 3.24 1.62
C GLY A 112 14.80 3.56 2.85
N GLY A 113 13.88 4.53 2.76
CA GLY A 113 13.04 4.99 3.86
C GLY A 113 11.61 4.47 3.74
N THR A 114 10.70 5.39 3.41
CA THR A 114 9.28 5.14 3.22
C THR A 114 9.04 4.58 1.83
N LEU A 115 8.55 3.36 1.74
CA LEU A 115 8.26 2.76 0.42
C LEU A 115 6.91 3.21 -0.15
N ALA A 116 5.91 3.36 0.71
CA ALA A 116 4.54 3.63 0.32
C ALA A 116 3.69 4.11 1.50
N HIS A 117 2.53 4.68 1.20
CA HIS A 117 1.43 4.82 2.14
C HIS A 117 0.07 4.65 1.45
N ALA A 118 -0.99 4.50 2.25
CA ALA A 118 -2.36 4.40 1.76
C ALA A 118 -3.33 5.09 2.71
N PHE A 119 -4.44 5.59 2.18
CA PHE A 119 -5.47 6.26 2.97
C PHE A 119 -6.63 5.32 3.26
N PHE A 120 -7.27 5.50 4.42
CA PHE A 120 -8.45 4.71 4.77
C PHE A 120 -9.62 4.97 3.81
N PRO A 121 -10.61 4.07 3.74
CA PRO A 121 -11.86 4.34 3.03
C PRO A 121 -12.56 5.57 3.61
N GLY A 122 -13.28 6.32 2.80
CA GLY A 122 -13.88 7.57 3.26
C GLY A 122 -14.53 8.39 2.16
N GLU A 123 -15.01 9.57 2.54
CA GLU A 123 -15.69 10.49 1.62
C GLU A 123 -14.76 11.60 1.10
N HIS A 124 -13.55 11.72 1.66
CA HIS A 124 -12.55 12.68 1.17
C HIS A 124 -11.98 12.21 -0.18
N PRO A 125 -11.65 13.09 -1.13
CA PRO A 125 -11.15 12.69 -2.45
C PRO A 125 -9.93 11.76 -2.47
N ILE A 126 -9.06 11.85 -1.46
CA ILE A 126 -7.87 10.99 -1.32
C ILE A 126 -8.14 9.65 -0.61
N SER A 127 -9.37 9.42 -0.16
CA SER A 127 -9.69 8.24 0.66
C SER A 127 -9.58 6.99 -0.18
N GLY A 128 -8.89 5.97 0.31
CA GLY A 128 -8.61 4.73 -0.43
C GLY A 128 -7.39 4.80 -1.34
N ASP A 129 -6.89 6.00 -1.65
CA ASP A 129 -5.73 6.17 -2.52
C ASP A 129 -4.47 5.55 -1.90
N THR A 130 -3.58 5.14 -2.79
CA THR A 130 -2.31 4.51 -2.46
C THR A 130 -1.20 5.19 -3.23
N HIS A 131 -0.15 5.61 -2.51
CA HIS A 131 1.02 6.21 -3.11
C HIS A 131 2.28 5.37 -2.84
N PHE A 132 3.10 5.22 -3.87
CA PHE A 132 4.41 4.58 -3.85
C PHE A 132 5.50 5.63 -4.04
N ASP A 133 6.61 5.48 -3.32
CA ASP A 133 7.77 6.33 -3.53
C ASP A 133 8.43 5.97 -4.88
N ASP A 134 8.41 6.91 -5.82
CA ASP A 134 9.04 6.78 -7.13
C ASP A 134 10.56 7.02 -7.07
N GLU A 135 11.11 7.44 -5.93
CA GLU A 135 12.56 7.46 -5.73
C GLU A 135 13.11 6.06 -5.44
N GLU A 136 12.26 5.09 -5.09
CA GLU A 136 12.65 3.68 -4.93
C GLU A 136 12.83 2.95 -6.26
N THR A 137 13.67 1.90 -6.23
CA THR A 137 13.85 0.99 -7.39
C THR A 137 12.95 -0.22 -7.26
N TRP A 138 11.82 -0.20 -7.95
CA TRP A 138 10.85 -1.28 -8.02
C TRP A 138 11.27 -2.33 -9.06
N THR A 139 11.25 -3.62 -8.70
CA THR A 139 11.66 -4.70 -9.62
C THR A 139 10.69 -5.88 -9.60
N PHE A 140 10.65 -6.64 -10.69
CA PHE A 140 9.85 -7.86 -10.85
C PHE A 140 10.66 -8.92 -11.60
N GLY A 141 11.01 -10.01 -10.91
CA GLY A 141 11.74 -11.16 -11.47
C GLY A 141 13.29 -11.12 -11.42
N SER A 142 13.88 -12.32 -11.41
CA SER A 142 15.32 -12.74 -11.50
C SER A 142 16.42 -12.15 -10.61
N THR A 143 16.20 -11.06 -9.87
CA THR A 143 17.07 -10.67 -8.72
C THR A 143 16.31 -10.56 -7.39
N GLY A 144 15.12 -11.16 -7.34
CA GLY A 144 14.57 -11.75 -6.11
C GLY A 144 14.07 -10.78 -5.05
N LYS A 145 13.77 -9.52 -5.38
CA LYS A 145 12.96 -8.64 -4.51
C LYS A 145 11.99 -7.79 -5.33
N ILE A 146 10.79 -8.32 -5.51
CA ILE A 146 9.61 -7.46 -5.56
C ILE A 146 9.38 -7.04 -4.11
N SER A 147 9.76 -5.83 -3.72
CA SER A 147 9.37 -5.24 -2.43
C SER A 147 7.93 -4.75 -2.50
N PHE A 148 7.04 -5.57 -3.03
CA PHE A 148 5.60 -5.45 -2.95
C PHE A 148 5.11 -6.74 -2.30
N LEU A 149 4.95 -6.69 -0.98
CA LEU A 149 4.51 -7.84 -0.22
C LEU A 149 3.04 -8.12 -0.55
N MET A 150 2.79 -9.10 -1.40
CA MET A 150 1.63 -9.95 -1.21
C MET A 150 2.03 -11.41 -1.36
N ARG A 151 1.88 -12.14 -0.26
CA ARG A 151 2.25 -13.56 -0.18
C ARG A 151 1.31 -14.41 -1.03
N ASP A 152 1.87 -15.46 -1.61
CA ASP A 152 1.17 -16.69 -1.96
C ASP A 152 0.50 -17.29 -0.71
N PRO A 153 -0.80 -17.65 -0.73
CA PRO A 153 -1.48 -18.30 0.41
C PRO A 153 -0.94 -19.69 0.78
N LEU A 154 -0.08 -20.29 -0.06
CA LEU A 154 0.36 -21.68 0.09
C LEU A 154 1.80 -21.85 0.59
N ALA A 155 2.56 -20.77 0.78
CA ALA A 155 3.93 -20.86 1.30
C ALA A 155 3.95 -20.94 2.84
N ALA A 156 3.67 -22.14 3.37
CA ALA A 156 3.89 -22.46 4.77
C ALA A 156 5.39 -22.50 5.08
N GLY A 157 5.96 -21.36 5.49
CA GLY A 157 7.31 -21.25 6.05
C GLY A 157 8.11 -20.07 5.51
N GLY A 158 8.05 -18.92 6.19
CA GLY A 158 8.83 -17.73 5.84
C GLY A 158 9.13 -16.82 7.03
N SER A 159 10.32 -16.22 6.98
CA SER A 159 11.07 -15.52 8.04
C SER A 159 10.46 -14.18 8.58
N PRO A 160 11.01 -13.57 9.64
CA PRO A 160 10.42 -12.44 10.42
C PRO A 160 10.33 -11.06 9.72
N VAL A 161 10.35 -10.99 8.40
CA VAL A 161 10.16 -9.75 7.63
C VAL A 161 8.68 -9.45 7.34
N ASP A 162 7.78 -10.27 7.88
CA ASP A 162 6.32 -10.29 7.67
C ASP A 162 5.53 -9.12 8.33
N GLU A 163 6.13 -7.95 8.56
CA GLU A 163 5.45 -6.81 9.23
C GLU A 163 5.34 -5.54 8.35
N GLU A 164 5.75 -5.60 7.08
CA GLU A 164 5.99 -4.40 6.28
C GLU A 164 4.79 -4.03 5.38
N LEU A 165 4.10 -2.94 5.76
CA LEU A 165 3.50 -1.86 4.95
C LEU A 165 2.13 -1.37 5.44
N GLY A 166 1.47 -2.06 6.38
CA GLY A 166 0.16 -1.61 6.91
C GLY A 166 -0.96 -1.49 5.87
N PHE A 167 -0.69 -1.89 4.62
CA PHE A 167 -1.54 -1.75 3.44
C PHE A 167 -2.87 -2.48 3.60
N SER A 168 -2.80 -3.67 4.19
CA SER A 168 -3.93 -4.55 4.53
C SER A 168 -5.06 -3.86 5.29
N GLN A 169 -4.72 -2.92 6.19
CA GLN A 169 -5.69 -2.35 7.14
C GLN A 169 -6.35 -1.08 6.63
N ARG A 170 -5.80 -0.48 5.57
CA ARG A 170 -6.24 0.82 5.06
C ARG A 170 -7.09 0.70 3.80
N LEU A 171 -7.06 -0.46 3.14
CA LEU A 171 -7.95 -0.78 2.03
C LEU A 171 -9.25 -1.48 2.45
N THR A 172 -9.48 -1.71 3.75
CA THR A 172 -10.69 -2.35 4.31
C THR A 172 -11.28 -1.53 5.43
#